data_AF-M1PQB5-F1
#
_entry.id   AF-M1PQB5-F1
#
_cell.length_a   1.000
_cell.length_b   1.000
_cell.length_c   1.000
_cell.angle_alpha   90.00
_cell.angle_beta   90.00
_cell.angle_gamma   90.00
#
_symmetry.space_group_name_H-M   'P 1'
#
loop_
_entity.id
_entity.type
_entity.pdbx_description
1 polymer ?
#
loop_
_entity_poly.entity_id
_entity_poly.type
_entity_poly.pdbx_seq_one_letter_code
_entity_poly.pdbx_strand_id
1 'polypeptide(L)'
;MNNIKTKELILMYLQGYDKSEEEVSYYITKKGIVDELNAHKDDINTCLNNLSDEGLIEKYIRPVSGHSNKKNVYFLTKKGKSKEENIWNRIKDQEVLLKTKESNFKIKLNKLDKYIGGRNPIIEGIKRLEDDGSIDMKNISKPTDFFVGRKNELNYLKKRIKKSKR
;
A
#
# COMPACT_ATOMS: atom_id res chain seq x y z
N MET A 1 -2.75 21.53 2.11
CA MET A 1 -2.60 20.35 3.01
C MET A 1 -1.14 19.91 3.08
N ASN A 2 -0.73 19.15 4.10
CA ASN A 2 0.64 18.60 4.16
C ASN A 2 0.86 17.73 2.93
N ASN A 3 1.61 18.24 1.96
CA ASN A 3 1.91 17.54 0.72
C ASN A 3 2.86 16.38 1.03
N ILE A 4 2.37 15.15 0.96
CA ILE A 4 3.17 13.95 1.21
C ILE A 4 4.11 13.78 0.01
N LYS A 5 5.41 13.80 0.26
CA LYS A 5 6.40 13.72 -0.82
C LYS A 5 6.51 12.29 -1.34
N THR A 6 6.87 12.12 -2.61
CA THR A 6 7.11 10.79 -3.24
C THR A 6 8.03 9.90 -2.39
N LYS A 7 9.06 10.49 -1.79
CA LYS A 7 9.97 9.80 -0.86
C LYS A 7 9.26 9.22 0.38
N GLU A 8 8.33 9.98 0.96
CA GLU A 8 7.54 9.53 2.11
C GLU A 8 6.56 8.43 1.68
N LEU A 9 5.97 8.53 0.48
CA LEU A 9 5.14 7.47 -0.10
C LEU A 9 5.92 6.16 -0.32
N ILE A 10 7.17 6.23 -0.81
CA ILE A 10 8.02 5.04 -0.96
C ILE A 10 8.26 4.38 0.40
N LEU A 11 8.52 5.15 1.45
CA LEU A 11 8.70 4.61 2.80
C LEU A 11 7.44 3.89 3.29
N MET A 12 6.29 4.55 3.20
CA MET A 12 4.99 3.96 3.56
C MET A 12 4.70 2.69 2.76
N TYR A 13 5.03 2.69 1.48
CA TYR A 13 4.83 1.53 0.61
C TYR A 13 5.69 0.32 1.00
N LEU A 14 6.96 0.56 1.34
CA LEU A 14 7.89 -0.52 1.67
C LEU A 14 7.66 -1.14 3.05
N GLN A 15 6.84 -0.53 3.92
CA GLN A 15 6.58 -1.00 5.28
C GLN A 15 5.96 -2.41 5.32
N GLY A 16 5.18 -2.78 4.30
CA GLY A 16 4.51 -4.07 4.22
C GLY A 16 5.41 -5.26 3.83
N TYR A 17 6.70 -5.05 3.59
CA TYR A 17 7.59 -6.07 3.06
C TYR A 17 8.75 -6.37 4.01
N ASP A 18 8.94 -7.66 4.32
CA ASP A 18 10.04 -8.14 5.15
C ASP A 18 11.06 -8.92 4.31
N LYS A 19 12.31 -8.89 4.77
CA LYS A 19 13.47 -9.53 4.15
C LYS A 19 13.54 -11.03 4.42
N SER A 20 12.64 -11.58 5.23
CA SER A 20 12.65 -12.98 5.65
C SER A 20 12.31 -13.95 4.52
N GLU A 21 11.75 -13.46 3.41
CA GLU A 21 11.37 -14.30 2.27
C GLU A 21 12.56 -14.53 1.32
N GLU A 22 12.76 -15.78 0.90
CA GLU A 22 13.81 -16.14 -0.06
C GLU A 22 13.49 -15.65 -1.48
N GLU A 23 12.22 -15.78 -1.87
CA GLU A 23 11.66 -15.24 -3.11
C GLU A 23 10.71 -14.10 -2.76
N VAL A 24 10.96 -12.93 -3.33
CA VAL A 24 10.30 -11.70 -2.89
C VAL A 24 9.40 -11.12 -3.97
N SER A 25 8.48 -10.26 -3.55
CA SER A 25 7.49 -9.69 -4.46
C SER A 25 8.10 -8.76 -5.53
N TYR A 26 7.55 -8.76 -6.75
CA TYR A 26 7.92 -7.80 -7.79
C TYR A 26 7.71 -6.33 -7.37
N TYR A 27 6.74 -6.12 -6.47
CA TYR A 27 6.34 -4.83 -5.99
C TYR A 27 7.44 -4.07 -5.24
N ILE A 28 8.42 -4.75 -4.65
CA ILE A 28 9.58 -4.09 -4.00
C ILE A 28 10.76 -3.83 -4.95
N THR A 29 10.58 -4.06 -6.26
CA THR A 29 11.56 -3.64 -7.27
C THR A 29 11.34 -2.17 -7.65
N LYS A 30 12.34 -1.51 -8.23
CA LYS A 30 12.18 -0.13 -8.75
C LYS A 30 10.98 -0.02 -9.70
N LYS A 31 10.78 -1.02 -10.56
CA LYS A 31 9.70 -1.02 -11.53
C LYS A 31 8.34 -1.22 -10.84
N GLY A 32 8.25 -2.15 -9.89
CA GLY A 32 7.04 -2.32 -9.07
C GLY A 32 6.66 -1.07 -8.29
N ILE A 33 7.64 -0.35 -7.72
CA ILE A 33 7.41 0.92 -7.02
C ILE A 33 6.90 2.01 -7.98
N VAL A 34 7.49 2.12 -9.18
CA VAL A 34 7.02 3.04 -10.23
C VAL A 34 5.57 2.74 -10.60
N ASP A 35 5.27 1.46 -10.85
CA ASP A 35 3.95 0.99 -11.26
C ASP A 35 2.90 1.28 -10.17
N GLU A 36 3.20 1.03 -8.89
CA GLU A 36 2.26 1.27 -7.80
C GLU A 36 2.06 2.76 -7.53
N LEU A 37 3.14 3.54 -7.47
CA LEU A 37 3.05 4.96 -7.11
C LEU A 37 2.58 5.84 -8.28
N ASN A 38 2.48 5.28 -9.50
CA ASN A 38 2.15 6.02 -10.72
C ASN A 38 3.03 7.28 -10.89
N ALA A 39 4.32 7.13 -10.63
CA ALA A 39 5.30 8.22 -10.62
C ALA A 39 6.34 8.04 -11.73
N HIS A 40 6.99 9.13 -12.15
CA HIS A 40 8.02 9.04 -13.18
C HIS A 40 9.23 8.21 -12.71
N LYS A 41 9.79 7.40 -13.60
CA LYS A 41 10.87 6.45 -13.28
C LYS A 41 12.11 7.13 -12.70
N ASP A 42 12.41 8.35 -13.16
CA ASP A 42 13.58 9.11 -12.74
C ASP A 42 13.40 9.74 -11.35
N ASP A 43 12.18 10.16 -11.01
CA ASP A 43 11.84 10.64 -9.67
C ASP A 43 11.99 9.53 -8.65
N ILE A 44 11.49 8.33 -8.98
CA ILE A 44 11.66 7.15 -8.14
C ILE A 44 13.14 6.79 -8.01
N ASN A 45 13.92 6.88 -9.09
CA ASN A 45 15.37 6.62 -9.03
C ASN A 45 16.07 7.54 -8.02
N THR A 46 15.81 8.84 -8.16
CA THR A 46 16.41 9.89 -7.34
C THR A 46 16.00 9.71 -5.88
N CYS A 47 14.71 9.45 -5.62
CA CYS A 47 14.22 9.20 -4.27
C CYS A 47 14.83 7.95 -3.65
N LEU A 48 14.98 6.85 -4.39
CA LEU A 48 15.60 5.62 -3.89
C LEU A 48 17.08 5.83 -3.54
N ASN A 49 17.82 6.55 -4.37
CA ASN A 49 19.22 6.89 -4.08
C ASN A 49 19.31 7.73 -2.80
N ASN A 50 18.54 8.82 -2.70
CA ASN A 50 18.53 9.67 -1.51
C ASN A 50 18.11 8.90 -0.23
N LEU A 51 17.13 8.01 -0.33
CA LEU A 51 16.71 7.15 0.78
C LEU A 51 17.81 6.17 1.20
N SER A 52 18.57 5.64 0.24
CA SER A 52 19.68 4.75 0.49
C SER A 52 20.83 5.51 1.17
N ASP A 53 21.17 6.70 0.67
CA ASP A 53 22.24 7.55 1.21
C ASP A 53 21.92 8.00 2.64
N GLU A 54 20.64 8.23 2.96
CA GLU A 54 20.18 8.54 4.32
C GLU A 54 20.10 7.31 5.25
N GLY A 55 20.38 6.12 4.74
CA GLY A 55 20.30 4.85 5.47
C GLY A 55 18.87 4.46 5.87
N LEU A 56 17.87 4.91 5.12
CA LEU A 56 16.45 4.62 5.38
C LEU A 56 15.99 3.36 4.65
N ILE A 57 16.62 3.03 3.52
CA ILE A 57 16.38 1.78 2.79
C ILE A 57 17.69 1.06 2.50
N GLU A 58 17.58 -0.24 2.25
CA GLU A 58 18.69 -1.08 1.80
C GLU A 58 18.30 -1.79 0.51
N LYS A 59 19.28 -1.93 -0.39
CA LYS A 59 19.13 -2.56 -1.70
C LYS A 59 19.77 -3.94 -1.69
N TYR A 60 19.04 -4.93 -2.19
CA TYR A 60 19.51 -6.31 -2.33
C TYR A 60 19.26 -6.85 -3.73
N ILE A 61 19.97 -7.91 -4.08
CA ILE A 61 19.72 -8.70 -5.30
C ILE A 61 19.07 -10.02 -4.87
N ARG A 62 17.78 -10.19 -5.17
CA ARG A 62 16.98 -11.36 -4.75
C ARG A 62 16.21 -11.98 -5.93
N PRO A 63 15.89 -13.29 -5.87
CA PRO A 63 14.88 -13.90 -6.74
C PRO A 63 13.53 -13.18 -6.57
N VAL A 64 12.81 -12.96 -7.66
CA VAL A 64 11.51 -12.27 -7.65
C VAL A 64 10.47 -13.18 -8.26
N SER A 65 9.31 -13.29 -7.60
CA SER A 65 8.21 -14.14 -8.06
C SER A 65 7.82 -13.87 -9.51
N GLY A 66 7.78 -14.95 -10.31
CA GLY A 66 7.44 -14.89 -11.74
C GLY A 66 8.56 -14.35 -12.64
N HIS A 67 9.79 -14.24 -12.14
CA HIS A 67 10.94 -13.79 -12.92
C HIS A 67 12.15 -14.71 -12.77
N SER A 68 12.70 -15.16 -13.91
CA SER A 68 13.83 -16.08 -13.94
C SER A 68 15.14 -15.48 -13.41
N ASN A 69 15.30 -14.16 -13.53
CA ASN A 69 16.51 -13.45 -13.12
C ASN A 69 16.31 -12.71 -11.80
N LYS A 70 17.33 -12.75 -10.94
CA LYS A 70 17.37 -11.93 -9.72
C LYS A 70 17.27 -10.45 -10.07
N LYS A 71 16.61 -9.66 -9.23
CA LYS A 71 16.43 -8.22 -9.41
C LYS A 71 16.88 -7.44 -8.18
N ASN A 72 17.15 -6.16 -8.42
CA ASN A 72 17.32 -5.18 -7.35
C ASN A 72 15.98 -4.93 -6.65
N VAL A 73 15.96 -5.19 -5.35
CA VAL A 73 14.81 -5.04 -4.46
C VAL A 73 15.18 -4.14 -3.27
N TYR A 74 14.20 -3.44 -2.73
CA TYR A 74 14.40 -2.43 -1.70
C TYR A 74 13.59 -2.77 -0.45
N PHE A 75 14.20 -2.58 0.71
CA PHE A 75 13.56 -2.81 2.00
C PHE A 75 13.87 -1.69 2.96
N LEU A 76 12.97 -1.44 3.92
CA LEU A 76 13.24 -0.50 5.00
C LEU A 76 14.34 -1.01 5.93
N THR A 77 15.22 -0.10 6.35
CA THR A 77 16.06 -0.31 7.53
C THR A 77 15.26 -0.08 8.81
N LYS A 78 15.82 -0.38 9.98
CA LYS A 78 15.19 0.00 11.26
C LYS A 78 14.91 1.51 11.34
N LYS A 79 15.85 2.33 10.85
CA LYS A 79 15.70 3.79 10.75
C LYS A 79 14.58 4.17 9.79
N GLY A 80 14.50 3.48 8.64
CA GLY A 80 13.41 3.61 7.67
C GLY A 80 12.04 3.34 8.27
N LYS A 81 11.88 2.20 8.98
CA LYS A 81 10.63 1.83 9.66
C LYS A 81 10.20 2.89 10.68
N SER A 82 11.12 3.39 11.51
CA SER A 82 10.81 4.46 12.46
C SER A 82 10.43 5.78 11.75
N LYS A 83 11.08 6.11 10.64
CA LYS A 83 10.74 7.32 9.87
C LYS A 83 9.34 7.20 9.24
N GLU A 84 9.03 6.04 8.68
CA GLU A 84 7.70 5.71 8.14
C GLU A 84 6.61 5.83 9.21
N GLU A 85 6.83 5.25 10.40
CA GLU A 85 5.89 5.32 11.50
C GLU A 85 5.61 6.76 11.93
N ASN A 86 6.64 7.61 11.96
CA ASN A 86 6.48 9.04 12.23
C ASN A 86 5.68 9.76 11.14
N ILE A 87 5.88 9.41 9.87
CA ILE A 87 5.07 9.93 8.75
C ILE A 87 3.62 9.51 8.94
N TRP A 88 3.36 8.24 9.21
CA TRP A 88 2.02 7.72 9.43
C TRP A 88 1.33 8.40 10.61
N ASN A 89 2.01 8.51 11.75
CA ASN A 89 1.47 9.17 12.94
C ASN A 89 1.12 10.64 12.71
N ARG A 90 1.84 11.34 11.82
CA ARG A 90 1.53 12.72 11.44
C ARG A 90 0.26 12.85 10.59
N ILE A 91 -0.04 11.86 9.75
CA ILE A 91 -1.11 11.98 8.75
C ILE A 91 -2.37 11.18 9.07
N LYS A 92 -2.28 10.12 9.89
CA LYS A 92 -3.38 9.17 10.13
C LYS A 92 -4.70 9.80 10.58
N ASP A 93 -4.64 10.91 11.31
CA ASP A 93 -5.79 11.62 11.88
C ASP A 93 -6.27 12.80 11.04
N GLN A 94 -5.63 13.07 9.90
CA GLN A 94 -6.07 14.13 8.99
C GLN A 94 -7.42 13.77 8.37
N GLU A 95 -8.34 14.74 8.39
CA GLU A 95 -9.63 14.63 7.72
C GLU A 95 -9.51 14.92 6.23
N VAL A 96 -10.11 14.06 5.42
CA VAL A 96 -10.22 14.19 3.96
C VAL A 96 -11.69 14.12 3.57
N LEU A 97 -12.06 14.89 2.54
CA LEU A 97 -13.42 14.88 2.00
C LEU A 97 -13.55 13.75 0.96
N LEU A 98 -14.25 12.68 1.28
CA LEU A 98 -14.59 11.66 0.30
C LEU A 98 -15.78 12.12 -0.53
N LYS A 99 -15.59 12.23 -1.85
CA LYS A 99 -16.67 12.49 -2.82
C LYS A 99 -17.10 11.16 -3.44
N THR A 100 -18.25 10.62 -3.04
CA THR A 100 -18.81 9.39 -3.64
C THR A 100 -19.89 9.72 -4.67
N LYS A 101 -20.43 8.70 -5.34
CA LYS A 101 -21.57 8.90 -6.27
C LYS A 101 -22.84 9.37 -5.55
N GLU A 102 -23.01 9.01 -4.28
CA GLU A 102 -24.26 9.19 -3.53
C GLU A 102 -24.17 10.35 -2.54
N SER A 103 -23.00 10.58 -1.94
CA SER A 103 -22.80 11.63 -0.93
C SER A 103 -21.34 12.04 -0.78
N ASN A 104 -21.13 13.22 -0.21
CA ASN A 104 -19.81 13.70 0.20
C ASN A 104 -19.75 13.73 1.72
N PHE A 105 -18.72 13.13 2.31
CA PHE A 105 -18.55 13.12 3.76
C PHE A 105 -17.07 13.15 4.15
N LYS A 106 -16.78 13.67 5.34
CA LYS A 106 -15.40 13.73 5.87
C LYS A 106 -15.06 12.43 6.59
N ILE A 107 -13.86 11.93 6.35
CA ILE A 107 -13.29 10.81 7.13
C ILE A 107 -11.82 11.05 7.42
N LYS A 108 -11.31 10.38 8.45
CA LYS A 108 -9.88 10.33 8.72
C LYS A 108 -9.16 9.42 7.73
N LEU A 109 -7.91 9.75 7.39
CA LEU A 109 -7.06 8.91 6.54
C LEU A 109 -6.92 7.46 7.05
N ASN A 110 -6.89 7.23 8.36
CA ASN A 110 -6.84 5.87 8.92
C ASN A 110 -8.11 5.02 8.75
N LYS A 111 -9.21 5.59 8.24
CA LYS A 111 -10.45 4.86 7.93
C LYS A 111 -10.65 4.63 6.43
N LEU A 112 -9.68 5.03 5.60
CA LEU A 112 -9.80 5.03 4.15
C LEU A 112 -9.87 3.60 3.56
N ASP A 113 -9.25 2.65 4.25
CA ASP A 113 -9.26 1.21 3.96
C ASP A 113 -10.67 0.60 3.86
N LYS A 114 -11.65 1.22 4.53
CA LYS A 114 -13.05 0.79 4.46
C LYS A 114 -13.75 1.15 3.15
N TYR A 115 -13.20 2.11 2.40
CA TYR A 115 -13.85 2.68 1.22
C TYR A 115 -13.03 2.45 -0.05
N ILE A 116 -11.71 2.41 0.06
CA ILE A 116 -10.78 2.13 -1.04
C ILE A 116 -10.34 0.66 -0.94
N GLY A 117 -10.62 -0.11 -1.99
CA GLY A 117 -10.07 -1.47 -2.13
C GLY A 117 -8.64 -1.47 -2.67
N GLY A 118 -8.04 -2.65 -2.73
CA GLY A 118 -6.71 -2.87 -3.32
C GLY A 118 -5.65 -3.26 -2.30
N ARG A 119 -4.39 -3.36 -2.76
CA ARG A 119 -3.28 -3.82 -1.91
C ARG A 119 -2.89 -2.77 -0.86
N ASN A 120 -2.89 -1.49 -1.25
CA ASN A 120 -2.50 -0.38 -0.38
C ASN A 120 -3.54 0.75 -0.39
N PRO A 121 -4.70 0.57 0.27
CA PRO A 121 -5.79 1.54 0.26
C PRO A 121 -5.40 2.97 0.64
N ILE A 122 -4.51 3.10 1.63
CA ILE A 122 -4.04 4.40 2.13
C ILE A 122 -3.23 5.14 1.07
N ILE A 123 -2.27 4.47 0.43
CA ILE A 123 -1.43 5.06 -0.62
C ILE A 123 -2.29 5.45 -1.82
N GLU A 124 -3.20 4.56 -2.20
CA GLU A 124 -4.11 4.76 -3.31
C GLU A 124 -5.07 5.93 -3.05
N GLY A 125 -5.43 6.16 -1.79
CA GLY A 125 -6.08 7.35 -1.30
C GLY A 125 -5.27 8.63 -1.41
N ILE A 126 -4.04 8.61 -0.88
CA ILE A 126 -3.15 9.77 -0.90
C ILE A 126 -2.86 10.20 -2.35
N LYS A 127 -2.70 9.25 -3.27
CA LYS A 127 -2.50 9.54 -4.70
C LYS A 127 -3.67 10.27 -5.35
N ARG A 128 -4.89 10.11 -4.84
CA ARG A 128 -6.10 10.77 -5.34
C ARG A 128 -6.45 12.04 -4.58
N LEU A 129 -5.63 12.41 -3.60
CA LEU A 129 -5.87 13.59 -2.80
C LEU A 129 -5.66 14.83 -3.66
N GLU A 130 -6.74 15.55 -3.90
CA GLU A 130 -6.74 16.82 -4.60
C GLU A 130 -6.24 17.94 -3.66
N ASP A 131 -5.85 19.08 -4.25
CA ASP A 131 -5.34 20.23 -3.50
C ASP A 131 -6.37 20.83 -2.53
N ASP A 132 -7.67 20.65 -2.83
CA ASP A 132 -8.80 21.03 -1.98
C ASP A 132 -9.01 20.09 -0.77
N GLY A 133 -8.21 19.03 -0.68
CA GLY A 133 -8.31 18.01 0.37
C GLY A 133 -9.39 16.97 0.16
N SER A 134 -9.91 16.86 -1.06
CA SER A 134 -10.90 15.86 -1.42
C SER A 134 -10.29 14.68 -2.15
N ILE A 135 -11.02 13.56 -2.11
CA ILE A 135 -10.72 12.35 -2.85
C ILE A 135 -11.98 12.01 -3.65
N ASP A 136 -11.91 12.08 -4.98
CA ASP A 136 -13.01 11.67 -5.84
C ASP A 136 -13.00 10.14 -6.05
N MET A 137 -14.08 9.51 -5.58
CA MET A 137 -14.29 8.06 -5.62
C MET A 137 -15.27 7.64 -6.73
N LYS A 138 -15.77 8.56 -7.56
CA LYS A 138 -16.82 8.27 -8.57
C LYS A 138 -16.41 7.22 -9.60
N ASN A 139 -15.12 7.09 -9.88
CA ASN A 139 -14.58 6.13 -10.85
C ASN A 139 -13.93 4.90 -10.21
N ILE A 140 -14.05 4.72 -8.89
CA ILE A 140 -13.44 3.58 -8.22
C ILE A 140 -14.40 2.40 -8.35
N SER A 141 -13.90 1.28 -8.91
CA SER A 141 -14.60 0.02 -8.72
C SER A 141 -14.68 -0.20 -7.21
N LYS A 142 -15.91 -0.34 -6.69
CA LYS A 142 -16.12 -0.70 -5.27
C LYS A 142 -15.11 -1.79 -4.93
N PRO A 143 -14.50 -1.82 -3.73
CA PRO A 143 -13.75 -3.00 -3.29
C PRO A 143 -14.65 -4.17 -3.64
N THR A 144 -14.25 -4.97 -4.63
CA THR A 144 -15.03 -6.13 -5.00
C THR A 144 -15.13 -6.88 -3.71
N ASP A 145 -16.33 -7.06 -3.20
CA ASP A 145 -16.55 -7.97 -2.11
C ASP A 145 -16.06 -9.33 -2.64
N PHE A 146 -14.78 -9.64 -2.44
CA PHE A 146 -14.20 -10.96 -2.66
C PHE A 146 -14.90 -12.02 -1.77
N PHE A 147 -15.88 -11.57 -0.97
CA PHE A 147 -16.72 -12.33 -0.05
C PHE A 147 -18.19 -12.46 -0.48
N VAL A 148 -18.66 -11.90 -1.60
CA VAL A 148 -19.99 -12.21 -2.15
C VAL A 148 -19.90 -13.53 -2.92
N GLY A 149 -19.85 -14.63 -2.18
CA GLY A 149 -19.80 -15.99 -2.73
C GLY A 149 -19.29 -17.02 -1.72
N ARG A 150 -18.35 -16.60 -0.84
CA ARG A 150 -17.76 -17.49 0.15
C ARG A 150 -18.57 -17.66 1.44
N LYS A 151 -19.61 -16.86 1.70
CA LYS A 151 -20.43 -17.05 2.92
C LYS A 151 -21.08 -18.45 2.95
N ASN A 152 -21.44 -18.95 1.78
CA ASN A 152 -21.96 -20.31 1.59
C ASN A 152 -20.85 -21.36 1.73
N GLU A 153 -19.66 -21.14 1.16
CA GLU A 153 -18.50 -22.03 1.35
C GLU A 153 -18.02 -22.08 2.81
N LEU A 154 -18.03 -20.95 3.50
CA LEU A 154 -17.62 -20.82 4.89
C LEU A 154 -18.64 -21.48 5.82
N ASN A 155 -19.94 -21.41 5.49
CA ASN A 155 -20.98 -22.20 6.13
C ASN A 155 -20.85 -23.70 5.82
N TYR A 156 -20.49 -24.08 4.60
CA TYR A 156 -20.26 -25.47 4.21
C TYR A 156 -19.06 -26.08 4.95
N LEU A 157 -17.94 -25.37 5.03
CA LEU A 157 -16.75 -25.77 5.78
C LEU A 157 -17.03 -25.87 7.28
N LYS A 158 -17.74 -24.90 7.86
CA LYS A 158 -18.17 -24.96 9.27
C LYS A 158 -19.06 -26.18 9.56
N LYS A 159 -19.95 -26.55 8.63
CA LYS A 159 -20.78 -27.77 8.75
C LYS A 159 -19.94 -29.05 8.69
N ARG A 160 -18.91 -29.14 7.84
CA ARG A 160 -18.00 -30.31 7.79
C ARG A 160 -17.17 -30.46 9.05
N ILE A 161 -16.60 -29.38 9.58
CA ILE A 161 -15.81 -29.42 10.83
C ILE A 161 -16.66 -29.90 12.02
N LYS A 162 -17.96 -29.53 12.05
CA LYS A 162 -18.89 -29.98 13.10
C LYS A 162 -19.26 -31.48 12.97
N LYS A 163 -19.19 -32.05 11.76
CA LYS A 163 -19.43 -33.48 11.50
C LYS A 163 -18.19 -34.36 11.79
N SER A 164 -16.98 -33.84 11.66
CA SER A 164 -15.75 -34.62 11.90
C SER A 164 -15.31 -34.68 13.38
N LYS A 165 -16.02 -33.97 14.26
CA LYS A 165 -15.81 -33.99 15.73
C LYS A 165 -16.86 -34.83 16.47
N ARG A 166 -17.61 -35.67 15.76
CA ARG A 166 -18.51 -36.68 16.32
C ARG A 166 -17.98 -38.06 16.01
#